data_AF-A0A6C0JTX6-F1
#
_entry.id   AF-A0A6C0JTX6-F1
#
_cell.length_a   1.000
_cell.length_b   1.000
_cell.length_c   1.000
_cell.angle_alpha   90.00
_cell.angle_beta   90.00
_cell.angle_gamma   90.00
#
_symmetry.space_group_name_H-M   'P 1'
#
loop_
_entity.id
_entity.type
_entity.pdbx_description
1 polymer ?
#
loop_
_entity_poly.entity_id
_entity_poly.type
_entity_poly.pdbx_seq_one_letter_code
_entity_poly.pdbx_strand_id
1 'polypeptide(L)'
;MFFEKKINIYKLKSEFDKNYKTNTILNKKINKKIIDINITRNKDYIFLKGKGTFILRKIKDIDLIKEFVNNRYLPRNYNNKKKYREVYWNKKYGYIYKNNNVNNKNIKKLEETVNNLNIIYDNYVIDNKNLNNNNYGIIGIDTNYIEPKWLNDIITNNNKFNPIITEYNEIIFSKSTIDNKTIEASIKHLKNKTNRFDSINPIVIYIKDTSKTNIDLDTFISSVFKISMILYDDHTRIIYKNNNKLFIIDPWKKTKDKGTKNLIKNYEIKFIKREKEQTIEGSCTAIAFARSLHMADKGVDNIHSKIDYDYIVLTDKLISKFRNK
;
A
#
# COMPACT_ATOMS: atom_id res chain seq x y z
N MET A 1 18.06 28.79 -2.01
CA MET A 1 17.87 27.60 -1.15
C MET A 1 16.37 27.29 -1.13
N PHE A 2 15.90 26.38 -1.98
CA PHE A 2 14.47 26.04 -2.05
C PHE A 2 14.16 25.04 -0.94
N PHE A 3 13.40 25.47 0.08
CA PHE A 3 12.81 24.55 1.03
C PHE A 3 11.72 23.75 0.30
N GLU A 4 11.99 22.48 -0.02
CA GLU A 4 10.94 21.54 -0.40
C GLU A 4 9.94 21.46 0.76
N LYS A 5 8.78 22.09 0.60
CA LYS A 5 7.66 21.95 1.54
C LYS A 5 7.25 20.47 1.55
N LYS A 6 7.54 19.78 2.65
CA LYS A 6 6.92 18.48 2.94
C LYS A 6 5.40 18.66 2.99
N ILE A 7 4.71 18.19 1.95
CA ILE A 7 3.25 18.30 1.87
C ILE A 7 2.62 17.33 2.88
N ASN A 8 1.82 17.85 3.80
CA ASN A 8 0.99 17.05 4.69
C ASN A 8 -0.23 16.51 3.90
N ILE A 9 -0.29 15.19 3.72
CA ILE A 9 -1.33 14.48 2.95
C ILE A 9 -2.75 14.78 3.43
N TYR A 10 -2.93 15.05 4.73
CA TYR A 10 -4.23 15.38 5.32
C TYR A 10 -4.74 16.74 4.88
N LYS A 11 -3.82 17.70 4.78
CA LYS A 11 -4.13 19.03 4.29
C LYS A 11 -4.49 18.97 2.81
N LEU A 12 -3.73 18.24 2.01
CA LEU A 12 -3.98 18.10 0.57
C LEU A 12 -5.31 17.37 0.28
N LYS A 13 -5.63 16.33 1.07
CA LYS A 13 -6.91 15.61 0.96
C LYS A 13 -8.10 16.44 1.43
N SER A 14 -7.96 17.15 2.55
CA SER A 14 -8.98 18.09 3.03
C SER A 14 -9.24 19.20 2.01
N GLU A 15 -8.19 19.71 1.35
CA GLU A 15 -8.29 20.70 0.28
C GLU A 15 -8.90 20.12 -0.99
N PHE A 16 -8.59 18.88 -1.37
CA PHE A 16 -9.27 18.17 -2.46
C PHE A 16 -10.76 18.01 -2.16
N ASP A 17 -11.11 17.48 -0.99
CA ASP A 17 -12.50 17.26 -0.60
C ASP A 17 -13.26 18.58 -0.49
N LYS A 18 -12.61 19.63 -0.01
CA LYS A 18 -13.14 20.99 0.03
C LYS A 18 -13.38 21.48 -1.40
N ASN A 19 -12.36 21.55 -2.25
CA ASN A 19 -12.46 22.05 -3.62
C ASN A 19 -13.44 21.24 -4.48
N TYR A 20 -13.43 19.91 -4.34
CA TYR A 20 -14.41 19.03 -4.94
C TYR A 20 -15.79 19.37 -4.37
N LYS A 21 -16.06 19.41 -3.07
CA LYS A 21 -17.42 19.70 -2.58
C LYS A 21 -17.91 21.13 -2.90
N THR A 22 -17.04 22.14 -2.88
CA THR A 22 -17.42 23.57 -2.94
C THR A 22 -17.48 24.18 -4.34
N ASN A 23 -17.03 23.50 -5.41
CA ASN A 23 -16.97 24.04 -6.79
C ASN A 23 -16.21 25.39 -6.91
N THR A 24 -15.29 25.70 -5.99
CA THR A 24 -14.53 26.96 -6.07
C THR A 24 -13.51 26.88 -7.20
N ILE A 25 -13.81 27.53 -8.32
CA ILE A 25 -12.88 27.73 -9.44
C ILE A 25 -11.94 28.88 -9.05
N LEU A 26 -10.64 28.62 -8.98
CA LEU A 26 -9.64 29.69 -8.92
C LEU A 26 -9.61 30.36 -10.31
N ASN A 27 -10.20 31.55 -10.43
CA ASN A 27 -10.15 32.40 -11.63
C ASN A 27 -8.73 33.00 -11.84
N LYS A 28 -7.71 32.16 -12.00
CA LYS A 28 -6.41 32.59 -12.55
C LYS A 28 -6.38 32.20 -14.02
N LYS A 29 -6.18 33.16 -14.92
CA LYS A 29 -5.90 32.89 -16.35
C LYS A 29 -4.66 32.00 -16.43
N ILE A 30 -4.81 30.82 -17.02
CA ILE A 30 -3.76 29.81 -17.13
C ILE A 30 -3.09 29.95 -18.50
N ASN A 31 -1.79 30.29 -18.52
CA ASN A 31 -0.98 30.27 -19.75
C ASN A 31 -0.19 28.95 -19.93
N LYS A 32 -0.31 27.99 -18.99
CA LYS A 32 0.44 26.73 -19.04
C LYS A 32 -0.49 25.57 -18.66
N LYS A 33 -0.77 24.66 -19.61
CA LYS A 33 -1.47 23.40 -19.33
C LYS A 33 -0.59 22.55 -18.40
N ILE A 34 -0.89 22.58 -17.11
CA ILE A 34 -0.21 21.75 -16.10
C ILE A 34 -1.18 20.65 -15.71
N ILE A 35 -1.44 19.71 -16.63
CA ILE A 35 -1.99 18.34 -16.44
C ILE A 35 -2.20 17.67 -17.81
N ASP A 36 -1.74 16.43 -17.95
CA ASP A 36 -1.97 15.54 -19.11
C ASP A 36 -3.09 14.53 -18.78
N ILE A 37 -4.28 14.99 -18.37
CA ILE A 37 -5.49 14.16 -18.34
C ILE A 37 -6.08 14.23 -19.76
N ASN A 38 -6.05 13.09 -20.45
CA ASN A 38 -6.68 12.89 -21.74
C ASN A 38 -8.09 12.31 -21.55
N ILE A 39 -9.09 13.14 -21.83
CA ILE A 39 -10.50 12.74 -21.84
C ILE A 39 -10.91 12.52 -23.29
N THR A 40 -11.12 11.26 -23.68
CA THR A 40 -11.73 10.92 -24.97
C THR A 40 -13.17 10.47 -24.77
N ARG A 41 -14.00 10.63 -25.80
CA ARG A 41 -15.44 10.32 -25.74
C ARG A 41 -15.85 9.57 -26.98
N ASN A 42 -16.78 8.63 -26.80
CA ASN A 42 -17.62 8.13 -27.87
C ASN A 42 -19.09 8.28 -27.48
N LYS A 43 -20.00 7.78 -28.33
CA LYS A 43 -21.45 7.88 -28.11
C LYS A 43 -21.88 7.37 -26.72
N ASP A 44 -21.27 6.29 -26.25
CA ASP A 44 -21.72 5.56 -25.07
C ASP A 44 -20.86 5.78 -23.83
N TYR A 45 -19.62 6.22 -24.01
CA TYR A 45 -18.60 6.22 -22.97
C TYR A 45 -17.72 7.47 -22.98
N ILE A 46 -17.28 7.84 -21.78
CA ILE A 46 -16.20 8.79 -21.53
C ILE A 46 -15.02 7.97 -21.03
N PHE A 47 -13.88 8.17 -21.67
CA PHE A 47 -12.63 7.51 -21.37
C PHE A 47 -11.70 8.51 -20.71
N LEU A 48 -11.31 8.21 -19.49
CA LEU A 48 -10.43 9.04 -18.69
C LEU A 48 -9.07 8.34 -18.59
N LYS A 49 -8.07 8.93 -19.24
CA LYS A 49 -6.67 8.51 -19.19
C LYS A 49 -5.81 9.71 -18.81
N GLY A 50 -4.62 9.51 -18.25
CA GLY A 50 -3.72 10.65 -18.07
C GLY A 50 -2.42 10.33 -17.35
N LYS A 51 -1.47 11.25 -17.48
CA LYS A 51 -0.13 11.21 -16.86
C LYS A 51 0.06 12.25 -15.74
N GLY A 52 -0.98 13.04 -15.45
CA GLY A 52 -0.93 14.12 -14.46
C GLY A 52 -0.84 13.62 -13.02
N THR A 53 -0.29 14.48 -12.15
CA THR A 53 0.10 14.15 -10.77
C THR A 53 -1.08 14.07 -9.80
N PHE A 54 -1.81 12.96 -9.89
CA PHE A 54 -2.31 12.17 -8.77
C PHE A 54 -1.51 10.88 -8.93
N ILE A 55 -0.46 10.66 -8.12
CA ILE A 55 0.60 9.72 -8.55
C ILE A 55 -0.01 8.35 -8.80
N LEU A 56 0.25 7.92 -10.03
CA LEU A 56 -0.40 6.83 -10.73
C LEU A 56 0.10 5.50 -10.16
N ARG A 57 -0.80 4.60 -9.81
CA ARG A 57 -0.44 3.22 -9.42
C ARG A 57 -0.78 2.22 -10.51
N LYS A 58 -0.13 1.05 -10.45
CA LYS A 58 -0.39 -0.04 -11.39
C LYS A 58 -1.78 -0.62 -11.11
N ILE A 59 -2.55 -0.94 -12.15
CA ILE A 59 -3.94 -1.39 -11.95
C ILE A 59 -4.07 -2.76 -11.26
N LYS A 60 -3.09 -3.66 -11.42
CA LYS A 60 -3.06 -4.94 -10.67
C LYS A 60 -3.11 -4.73 -9.16
N ASP A 61 -2.67 -3.56 -8.70
CA ASP A 61 -2.63 -3.18 -7.32
C ASP A 61 -4.00 -2.64 -6.82
N ILE A 62 -4.86 -2.24 -7.76
CA ILE A 62 -6.19 -1.66 -7.54
C ILE A 62 -7.27 -2.74 -7.53
N ASP A 63 -7.05 -3.89 -8.20
CA ASP A 63 -8.05 -4.96 -8.28
C ASP A 63 -8.48 -5.50 -6.90
N LEU A 64 -7.64 -5.35 -5.88
CA LEU A 64 -7.88 -5.78 -4.50
C LEU A 64 -8.59 -4.76 -3.62
N ILE A 65 -8.73 -3.52 -4.11
CA ILE A 65 -9.29 -2.38 -3.37
C ILE A 65 -10.40 -1.68 -4.17
N LYS A 66 -10.99 -2.38 -5.14
CA LYS A 66 -11.95 -1.84 -6.12
C LYS A 66 -13.07 -1.05 -5.46
N GLU A 67 -13.66 -1.58 -4.39
CA GLU A 67 -14.82 -0.95 -3.76
C GLU A 67 -14.44 0.33 -3.01
N PHE A 68 -13.38 0.29 -2.19
CA PHE A 68 -12.90 1.46 -1.45
C PHE A 68 -12.46 2.59 -2.40
N VAL A 69 -11.75 2.23 -3.46
CA VAL A 69 -11.13 3.17 -4.38
C VAL A 69 -12.14 3.77 -5.37
N ASN A 70 -13.03 2.95 -5.96
CA ASN A 70 -14.08 3.43 -6.86
C ASN A 70 -15.04 4.41 -6.18
N ASN A 71 -15.26 4.25 -4.88
CA ASN A 71 -16.19 5.09 -4.12
C ASN A 71 -15.56 6.37 -3.57
N ARG A 72 -14.23 6.41 -3.40
CA ARG A 72 -13.55 7.49 -2.65
C ARG A 72 -12.69 8.42 -3.48
N TYR A 73 -12.05 7.92 -4.54
CA TYR A 73 -11.03 8.69 -5.27
C TYR A 73 -11.29 8.84 -6.76
N LEU A 74 -12.29 8.12 -7.29
CA LEU A 74 -12.80 8.30 -8.64
C LEU A 74 -14.17 9.00 -8.59
N PRO A 75 -14.51 9.82 -9.59
CA PRO A 75 -15.87 10.30 -9.74
C PRO A 75 -16.85 9.12 -9.81
N ARG A 76 -18.02 9.25 -9.19
CA ARG A 76 -19.05 8.21 -9.30
C ARG A 76 -19.52 8.07 -10.74
N ASN A 77 -19.65 6.82 -11.19
CA ASN A 77 -20.18 6.48 -12.50
C ASN A 77 -21.66 6.10 -12.38
N TYR A 78 -22.49 6.71 -13.22
CA TYR A 78 -23.92 6.45 -13.28
C TYR A 78 -24.32 5.96 -14.66
N ASN A 79 -25.28 5.04 -14.74
CA ASN A 79 -25.90 4.69 -16.02
C ASN A 79 -26.92 5.75 -16.46
N ASN A 80 -27.52 5.58 -17.64
CA ASN A 80 -28.51 6.51 -18.19
C ASN A 80 -29.79 6.61 -17.33
N LYS A 81 -30.04 5.63 -16.46
CA LYS A 81 -31.13 5.62 -15.47
C LYS A 81 -30.71 6.19 -14.11
N LYS A 82 -29.58 6.91 -14.03
CA LYS A 82 -28.98 7.46 -12.79
C LYS A 82 -28.70 6.43 -11.69
N LYS A 83 -28.63 5.14 -12.02
CA LYS A 83 -28.20 4.10 -11.07
C LYS A 83 -26.67 4.04 -11.06
N TYR A 84 -26.10 3.90 -9.88
CA TYR A 84 -24.66 3.71 -9.69
C TYR A 84 -24.18 2.49 -10.49
N ARG A 85 -23.01 2.63 -11.10
CA ARG A 85 -22.23 1.53 -11.66
C ARG A 85 -20.79 1.72 -11.26
N GLU A 86 -20.11 0.60 -11.04
CA GLU A 86 -18.67 0.62 -10.81
C GLU A 86 -17.95 1.25 -12.00
N VAL A 87 -16.84 1.94 -11.70
CA VAL A 87 -15.94 2.46 -12.73
C VAL A 87 -15.12 1.28 -13.23
N TYR A 88 -15.20 1.00 -14.53
CA TYR A 88 -14.40 -0.05 -15.14
C TYR A 88 -13.09 0.53 -15.67
N TRP A 89 -12.00 -0.24 -15.59
CA TRP A 89 -10.72 0.16 -16.16
C TRP A 89 -10.29 -0.77 -17.30
N ASN A 90 -9.71 -0.17 -18.34
CA ASN A 90 -9.13 -0.89 -19.48
C ASN A 90 -7.73 -0.35 -19.83
N LYS A 91 -6.78 -1.24 -20.15
CA LYS A 91 -5.40 -0.87 -20.51
C LYS A 91 -5.30 0.09 -21.70
N LYS A 92 -6.18 -0.04 -22.68
CA LYS A 92 -6.21 0.83 -23.87
C LYS A 92 -6.90 2.16 -23.56
N TYR A 93 -8.04 2.12 -22.88
CA TYR A 93 -8.97 3.25 -22.76
C TYR A 93 -8.94 3.99 -21.40
N GLY A 94 -8.22 3.48 -20.39
CA GLY A 94 -8.24 4.04 -19.04
C GLY A 94 -9.55 3.73 -18.29
N TYR A 95 -9.97 4.65 -17.41
CA TYR A 95 -11.25 4.53 -16.70
C TYR A 95 -12.41 4.85 -17.62
N ILE A 96 -13.41 3.98 -17.61
CA ILE A 96 -14.57 4.03 -18.50
C ILE A 96 -15.81 4.42 -17.70
N TYR A 97 -16.41 5.53 -18.11
CA TYR A 97 -17.66 6.06 -17.57
C TYR A 97 -18.73 6.01 -18.66
N LYS A 98 -20.01 5.92 -18.28
CA LYS A 98 -21.08 6.11 -19.25
C LYS A 98 -21.13 7.57 -19.72
N ASN A 99 -21.33 7.80 -21.01
CA ASN A 99 -21.48 9.15 -21.53
C ASN A 99 -22.89 9.68 -21.24
N ASN A 100 -23.03 10.42 -20.15
CA ASN A 100 -24.25 11.13 -19.77
C ASN A 100 -23.91 12.42 -19.01
N ASN A 101 -24.92 13.28 -18.83
CA ASN A 101 -24.74 14.61 -18.24
C ASN A 101 -24.14 14.56 -16.81
N VAL A 102 -24.54 13.57 -16.00
CA VAL A 102 -24.05 13.42 -14.62
C VAL A 102 -22.56 13.10 -14.62
N ASN A 103 -22.15 12.10 -15.41
CA ASN A 103 -20.75 11.69 -15.49
C ASN A 103 -19.88 12.77 -16.14
N ASN A 104 -20.37 13.48 -17.17
CA ASN A 104 -19.64 14.60 -17.76
C ASN A 104 -19.40 15.72 -16.74
N LYS A 105 -20.41 16.05 -15.92
CA LYS A 105 -20.26 17.03 -14.83
C LYS A 105 -19.23 16.57 -13.78
N ASN A 106 -19.29 15.30 -13.39
CA ASN A 106 -18.38 14.71 -12.41
C ASN A 106 -16.92 14.69 -12.91
N ILE A 107 -16.70 14.40 -14.19
CA ILE A 107 -15.37 14.36 -14.81
C ILE A 107 -14.80 15.78 -14.98
N LYS A 108 -15.61 16.74 -15.43
CA LYS A 108 -15.19 18.15 -15.52
C LYS A 108 -14.75 18.71 -14.17
N LYS A 109 -15.51 18.37 -13.13
CA LYS A 109 -15.20 18.74 -11.74
C LYS A 109 -13.89 18.12 -11.23
N LEU A 110 -13.62 16.86 -11.60
CA LEU A 110 -12.34 16.23 -11.32
C LEU A 110 -11.21 17.01 -12.00
N GLU A 111 -11.33 17.27 -13.31
CA GLU A 111 -10.33 18.02 -14.08
C GLU A 111 -10.01 19.39 -13.44
N GLU A 112 -11.04 20.16 -13.07
CA GLU A 112 -10.88 21.46 -12.39
C GLU A 112 -10.19 21.34 -11.03
N THR A 113 -10.57 20.34 -10.22
CA THR A 113 -9.97 20.12 -8.89
C THR A 113 -8.48 19.77 -9.01
N VAL A 114 -8.14 18.91 -9.96
CA VAL A 114 -6.76 18.47 -10.21
C VAL A 114 -5.92 19.67 -10.67
N ASN A 115 -6.45 20.50 -11.59
CA ASN A 115 -5.79 21.72 -12.04
C ASN A 115 -5.52 22.71 -10.89
N ASN A 116 -6.51 22.94 -10.03
CA ASN A 116 -6.38 23.87 -8.90
C ASN A 116 -5.29 23.43 -7.91
N LEU A 117 -5.22 22.13 -7.58
CA LEU A 117 -4.19 21.62 -6.68
C LEU A 117 -2.79 21.81 -7.28
N ASN A 118 -2.61 21.54 -8.57
CA ASN A 118 -1.30 21.75 -9.19
C ASN A 118 -0.85 23.22 -9.15
N ILE A 119 -1.78 24.17 -9.27
CA ILE A 119 -1.49 25.60 -9.15
C ILE A 119 -1.05 25.97 -7.72
N ILE A 120 -1.70 25.41 -6.70
CA ILE A 120 -1.41 25.75 -5.29
C ILE A 120 -0.01 25.28 -4.86
N TYR A 121 0.42 24.12 -5.38
CA TYR A 121 1.61 23.45 -4.87
C TYR A 121 2.87 23.63 -5.71
N ASP A 122 2.78 24.13 -6.95
CA ASP A 122 3.87 24.57 -7.86
C ASP A 122 5.11 23.64 -7.97
N ASN A 123 4.98 22.37 -7.56
CA ASN A 123 6.10 21.45 -7.31
C ASN A 123 6.07 20.17 -8.15
N TYR A 124 5.19 20.06 -9.14
CA TYR A 124 5.02 18.81 -9.87
C TYR A 124 5.59 18.88 -11.28
N VAL A 125 6.79 18.32 -11.44
CA VAL A 125 7.37 17.97 -12.73
C VAL A 125 6.85 16.58 -13.10
N ILE A 126 6.20 16.46 -14.26
CA ILE A 126 5.81 15.18 -14.85
C ILE A 126 7.08 14.36 -15.07
N ASP A 127 7.15 13.13 -14.56
CA ASP A 127 8.24 12.21 -14.90
C ASP A 127 8.10 11.77 -16.37
N ASN A 128 8.75 12.53 -17.25
CA ASN A 128 8.74 12.31 -18.69
C ASN A 128 9.50 11.05 -19.12
N LYS A 129 10.19 10.33 -18.21
CA LYS A 129 10.97 9.13 -18.60
C LYS A 129 10.11 7.87 -18.80
N ASN A 130 8.86 7.86 -18.34
CA ASN A 130 8.00 6.67 -18.35
C ASN A 130 6.74 6.80 -19.24
N LEU A 131 6.79 7.67 -20.26
CA LEU A 131 5.64 8.05 -21.11
C LEU A 131 4.95 6.89 -21.87
N ASN A 132 5.60 5.74 -22.05
CA ASN A 132 5.12 4.64 -22.90
C ASN A 132 4.40 3.51 -22.14
N ASN A 133 4.33 3.56 -20.80
CA ASN A 133 3.76 2.45 -20.02
C ASN A 133 2.26 2.69 -19.74
N ASN A 134 1.38 2.02 -20.48
CA ASN A 134 -0.09 2.09 -20.33
C ASN A 134 -0.64 1.44 -19.03
N ASN A 135 0.23 1.11 -18.07
CA ASN A 135 -0.13 0.41 -16.85
C ASN A 135 -0.52 1.34 -15.68
N TYR A 136 -0.70 2.63 -15.95
CA TYR A 136 -0.91 3.67 -14.94
C TYR A 136 -2.32 4.26 -15.06
N GLY A 137 -3.08 4.25 -13.95
CA GLY A 137 -4.41 4.88 -13.83
C GLY A 137 -4.40 6.01 -12.81
N ILE A 138 -5.19 7.06 -13.05
CA ILE A 138 -5.44 8.19 -12.14
C ILE A 138 -6.18 7.71 -10.90
N ILE A 139 -5.52 7.54 -9.74
CA ILE A 139 -6.21 7.53 -8.45
C ILE A 139 -5.32 8.03 -7.30
N GLY A 140 -5.72 9.14 -6.67
CA GLY A 140 -5.27 9.55 -5.33
C GLY A 140 -4.11 10.55 -5.26
N ILE A 141 -4.15 11.39 -4.22
CA ILE A 141 -3.01 12.20 -3.79
C ILE A 141 -1.97 11.24 -3.26
N ASP A 142 -0.75 11.33 -3.76
CA ASP A 142 0.34 10.51 -3.31
C ASP A 142 1.48 11.41 -2.87
N THR A 143 2.01 11.13 -1.70
CA THR A 143 3.16 11.86 -1.14
C THR A 143 4.38 11.47 -1.95
N ASN A 144 5.13 12.47 -2.43
CA ASN A 144 6.44 12.19 -3.01
C ASN A 144 7.32 11.55 -1.91
N TYR A 145 7.51 10.24 -1.99
CA TYR A 145 8.40 9.53 -1.07
C TYR A 145 9.83 9.75 -1.54
N ILE A 146 10.57 10.56 -0.80
CA ILE A 146 12.01 10.73 -1.00
C ILE A 146 12.69 9.52 -0.38
N GLU A 147 13.00 8.56 -1.24
CA GLU A 147 13.65 7.32 -0.82
C GLU A 147 15.04 7.60 -0.22
N PRO A 148 15.30 7.13 1.01
CA PRO A 148 16.59 7.31 1.64
C PRO A 148 17.63 6.41 0.98
N LYS A 149 18.87 6.89 0.97
CA LYS A 149 20.01 6.21 0.33
C LYS A 149 20.14 4.74 0.76
N TRP A 150 20.00 4.46 2.05
CA TRP A 150 20.13 3.10 2.59
C TRP A 150 19.15 2.10 1.97
N LEU A 151 17.92 2.52 1.63
CA LEU A 151 16.93 1.64 1.01
C LEU A 151 17.33 1.35 -0.43
N ASN A 152 17.76 2.38 -1.16
CA ASN A 152 18.24 2.26 -2.53
C ASN A 152 19.48 1.34 -2.62
N ASP A 153 20.36 1.37 -1.63
CA ASP A 153 21.56 0.52 -1.57
C ASP A 153 21.21 -0.97 -1.36
N ILE A 154 20.10 -1.27 -0.69
CA ILE A 154 19.60 -2.64 -0.48
C ILE A 154 18.98 -3.21 -1.77
N ILE A 155 18.22 -2.41 -2.51
CA ILE A 155 17.43 -2.88 -3.66
C ILE A 155 17.41 -1.87 -4.83
N THR A 156 18.47 -1.95 -5.63
CA THR A 156 18.65 -1.11 -6.84
C THR A 156 17.70 -1.50 -7.98
N ASN A 157 17.44 -0.54 -8.88
CA ASN A 157 16.74 -0.71 -10.16
C ASN A 157 15.29 -1.20 -10.12
N ASN A 158 14.62 -1.12 -8.97
CA ASN A 158 13.19 -1.35 -8.89
C ASN A 158 12.40 -0.06 -9.12
N ASN A 159 11.22 -0.19 -9.75
CA ASN A 159 10.26 0.90 -9.88
C ASN A 159 10.01 1.51 -8.49
N LYS A 160 10.16 2.84 -8.37
CA LYS A 160 9.83 3.56 -7.15
C LYS A 160 8.30 3.55 -7.00
N PHE A 161 7.82 2.90 -5.95
CA PHE A 161 6.41 2.93 -5.57
C PHE A 161 6.32 3.69 -4.25
N ASN A 162 5.47 4.71 -4.21
CA ASN A 162 5.11 5.32 -2.95
C ASN A 162 4.24 4.33 -2.14
N PRO A 163 4.21 4.39 -0.80
CA PRO A 163 3.31 3.55 0.01
C PRO A 163 1.84 3.97 -0.16
N ILE A 164 0.85 3.07 -0.29
CA ILE A 164 -0.58 3.49 -0.27
C ILE A 164 -0.97 3.68 1.20
N ILE A 165 -1.53 4.85 1.54
CA ILE A 165 -2.02 5.14 2.88
C ILE A 165 -3.40 5.80 2.82
N THR A 166 -4.31 5.40 3.69
CA THR A 166 -5.64 6.02 3.81
C THR A 166 -5.63 7.28 4.67
N GLU A 167 -6.78 7.96 4.76
CA GLU A 167 -6.94 9.06 5.71
C GLU A 167 -6.87 8.63 7.19
N TYR A 168 -6.92 7.34 7.47
CA TYR A 168 -6.79 6.84 8.84
C TYR A 168 -5.35 6.41 9.15
N ASN A 169 -4.37 6.79 8.32
CA ASN A 169 -2.98 6.31 8.39
C ASN A 169 -2.84 4.80 8.15
N GLU A 170 -3.85 4.15 7.58
CA GLU A 170 -3.82 2.71 7.35
C GLU A 170 -3.12 2.40 6.03
N ILE A 171 -2.24 1.42 6.05
CA ILE A 171 -1.46 0.95 4.91
C ILE A 171 -2.36 0.11 4.01
N ILE A 172 -2.16 0.21 2.69
CA ILE A 172 -2.74 -0.72 1.72
C ILE A 172 -1.58 -1.39 0.98
N PHE A 173 -1.44 -2.70 1.17
CA PHE A 173 -0.59 -3.53 0.32
C PHE A 173 -1.44 -4.11 -0.80
N SER A 174 -1.05 -3.77 -2.01
CA SER A 174 -1.78 -4.09 -3.22
C SER A 174 -1.46 -5.45 -3.82
N LYS A 175 -0.82 -6.31 -3.03
CA LYS A 175 -0.36 -7.63 -3.44
C LYS A 175 -1.09 -8.67 -2.62
N SER A 176 -2.08 -9.34 -3.22
CA SER A 176 -2.67 -10.56 -2.65
C SER A 176 -1.74 -11.75 -2.88
N THR A 177 -1.91 -12.83 -2.12
CA THR A 177 -1.26 -14.13 -2.38
C THR A 177 0.26 -14.02 -2.56
N ILE A 178 0.97 -13.98 -1.43
CA ILE A 178 2.43 -13.93 -1.37
C ILE A 178 2.92 -15.25 -0.79
N ASP A 179 3.71 -15.97 -1.57
CA ASP A 179 4.24 -17.27 -1.15
C ASP A 179 5.34 -17.12 -0.09
N ASN A 180 5.44 -18.08 0.83
CA ASN A 180 6.50 -18.10 1.85
C ASN A 180 7.89 -18.02 1.22
N LYS A 181 8.12 -18.70 0.09
CA LYS A 181 9.39 -18.65 -0.65
C LYS A 181 9.79 -17.23 -1.06
N THR A 182 8.80 -16.38 -1.42
CA THR A 182 9.05 -14.97 -1.73
C THR A 182 9.59 -14.23 -0.51
N ILE A 183 9.04 -14.50 0.67
CA ILE A 183 9.45 -13.89 1.94
C ILE A 183 10.85 -14.39 2.35
N GLU A 184 11.09 -15.69 2.29
CA GLU A 184 12.39 -16.30 2.63
C GLU A 184 13.52 -15.81 1.72
N ALA A 185 13.27 -15.76 0.40
CA ALA A 185 14.20 -15.18 -0.56
C ALA A 185 14.47 -13.69 -0.29
N SER A 186 13.45 -12.94 0.13
CA SER A 186 13.57 -11.54 0.52
C SER A 186 14.45 -11.38 1.76
N ILE A 187 14.24 -12.18 2.80
CA ILE A 187 15.04 -12.14 4.04
C ILE A 187 16.49 -12.54 3.76
N LYS A 188 16.72 -13.59 2.96
CA LYS A 188 18.07 -13.99 2.53
C LYS A 188 18.78 -12.87 1.79
N HIS A 189 18.10 -12.18 0.87
CA HIS A 189 18.66 -11.02 0.16
C HIS A 189 19.02 -9.89 1.13
N LEU A 190 18.16 -9.59 2.11
CA LEU A 190 18.40 -8.54 3.10
C LEU A 190 19.64 -8.82 3.95
N LYS A 191 19.75 -10.04 4.49
CA LYS A 191 20.89 -10.44 5.33
C LYS A 191 22.23 -10.38 4.58
N ASN A 192 22.22 -10.66 3.29
CA ASN A 192 23.42 -10.50 2.45
C ASN A 192 23.79 -9.04 2.15
N LYS A 193 22.89 -8.09 2.42
CA LYS A 193 23.08 -6.65 2.13
C LYS A 193 23.29 -5.81 3.37
N THR A 194 22.76 -6.23 4.52
CA THR A 194 22.83 -5.47 5.76
C THR A 194 22.57 -6.37 6.96
N ASN A 195 23.23 -6.07 8.08
CA ASN A 195 23.00 -6.69 9.38
C ASN A 195 21.73 -6.16 10.09
N ARG A 196 21.09 -5.10 9.55
CA ARG A 196 19.90 -4.45 10.11
C ARG A 196 18.73 -5.40 10.38
N PHE A 197 18.68 -6.54 9.69
CA PHE A 197 17.59 -7.51 9.75
C PHE A 197 18.04 -8.89 10.25
N ASP A 198 19.23 -9.00 10.87
CA ASP A 198 19.80 -10.28 11.29
C ASP A 198 18.95 -10.99 12.34
N SER A 199 18.20 -10.24 13.14
CA SER A 199 17.30 -10.77 14.16
C SER A 199 16.06 -11.48 13.59
N ILE A 200 15.80 -11.39 12.28
CA ILE A 200 14.67 -12.07 11.63
C ILE A 200 15.06 -13.50 11.26
N ASN A 201 14.23 -14.48 11.60
CA ASN A 201 14.36 -15.86 11.18
C ASN A 201 14.31 -15.95 9.64
N PRO A 202 15.29 -16.58 8.96
CA PRO A 202 15.29 -16.67 7.51
C PRO A 202 14.18 -17.57 6.94
N ILE A 203 13.54 -18.40 7.77
CA ILE A 203 12.50 -19.35 7.40
C ILE A 203 11.14 -18.87 7.90
N VAL A 204 10.10 -19.01 7.09
CA VAL A 204 8.71 -18.77 7.53
C VAL A 204 8.19 -20.06 8.17
N ILE A 205 7.80 -19.99 9.44
CA ILE A 205 7.28 -21.16 10.18
C ILE A 205 5.88 -21.49 9.64
N TYR A 206 5.69 -22.68 9.08
CA TYR A 206 4.39 -23.12 8.56
C TYR A 206 3.80 -24.25 9.42
N ILE A 207 2.69 -23.96 10.09
CA ILE A 207 2.02 -24.90 11.00
C ILE A 207 0.73 -25.41 10.37
N LYS A 208 0.74 -26.68 9.95
CA LYS A 208 -0.46 -27.36 9.42
C LYS A 208 -1.50 -27.66 10.50
N ASP A 209 -1.04 -28.11 11.67
CA ASP A 209 -1.88 -28.44 12.82
C ASP A 209 -1.37 -27.74 14.07
N THR A 210 -2.12 -26.73 14.51
CA THR A 210 -1.77 -25.92 15.70
C THR A 210 -2.08 -26.64 17.02
N SER A 211 -2.81 -27.76 17.00
CA SER A 211 -3.16 -28.50 18.22
C SER A 211 -2.00 -29.27 18.83
N LYS A 212 -0.90 -29.44 18.09
CA LYS A 212 0.31 -30.16 18.50
C LYS A 212 1.53 -29.23 18.54
N THR A 213 2.64 -29.75 19.04
CA THR A 213 3.95 -29.12 18.89
C THR A 213 4.43 -29.21 17.43
N ASN A 214 5.44 -28.42 17.06
CA ASN A 214 5.89 -28.15 15.71
C ASN A 214 7.39 -27.83 15.75
N ILE A 215 8.15 -28.63 15.02
CA ILE A 215 9.61 -28.61 15.08
C ILE A 215 10.24 -27.31 14.55
N ASP A 216 9.60 -26.64 13.59
CA ASP A 216 10.10 -25.36 13.07
C ASP A 216 9.94 -24.25 14.10
N LEU A 217 8.85 -24.30 14.89
CA LEU A 217 8.65 -23.41 16.02
C LEU A 217 9.62 -23.71 17.17
N ASP A 218 9.85 -24.97 17.52
CA ASP A 218 10.85 -25.37 18.51
C ASP A 218 12.26 -24.88 18.12
N THR A 219 12.60 -25.02 16.84
CA THR A 219 13.86 -24.54 16.27
C THR A 219 13.97 -23.02 16.35
N PHE A 220 12.90 -22.29 16.06
CA PHE A 220 12.89 -20.84 16.23
C PHE A 220 13.06 -20.42 17.69
N ILE A 221 12.35 -21.07 18.62
CA ILE A 221 12.41 -20.76 20.06
C ILE A 221 13.85 -20.90 20.58
N SER A 222 14.52 -22.00 20.23
CA SER A 222 15.92 -22.28 20.61
C SER A 222 16.96 -21.45 19.85
N SER A 223 16.62 -20.87 18.70
CA SER A 223 17.56 -20.09 17.89
C SER A 223 17.94 -18.72 18.48
N VAL A 224 18.94 -18.08 17.87
CA VAL A 224 19.33 -16.68 18.16
C VAL A 224 18.38 -15.63 17.57
N PHE A 225 17.51 -15.99 16.62
CA PHE A 225 16.62 -15.05 15.95
C PHE A 225 15.54 -14.55 16.91
N LYS A 226 15.21 -13.27 16.87
CA LYS A 226 14.19 -12.69 17.77
C LYS A 226 12.79 -12.65 17.16
N ILE A 227 12.67 -12.61 15.83
CA ILE A 227 11.40 -12.40 15.13
C ILE A 227 11.26 -13.48 14.06
N SER A 228 10.09 -14.09 13.94
CA SER A 228 9.75 -14.96 12.81
C SER A 228 8.35 -14.66 12.31
N MET A 229 8.15 -14.85 11.02
CA MET A 229 6.80 -14.96 10.47
C MET A 229 6.30 -16.39 10.72
N ILE A 230 5.02 -16.51 11.06
CA ILE A 230 4.35 -17.78 11.30
C ILE A 230 3.04 -17.81 10.52
N LEU A 231 2.83 -18.89 9.76
CA LEU A 231 1.67 -19.11 8.91
C LEU A 231 0.93 -20.38 9.36
N TYR A 232 -0.36 -20.23 9.57
CA TYR A 232 -1.34 -21.30 9.69
C TYR A 232 -2.65 -20.75 9.13
N ASP A 233 -3.66 -21.59 8.87
CA ASP A 233 -5.01 -21.18 8.40
C ASP A 233 -5.03 -20.12 7.27
N ASP A 234 -4.08 -20.21 6.33
CA ASP A 234 -3.86 -19.26 5.24
C ASP A 234 -3.67 -17.78 5.69
N HIS A 235 -3.29 -17.58 6.94
CA HIS A 235 -3.13 -16.27 7.55
C HIS A 235 -1.76 -16.09 8.23
N THR A 236 -1.04 -15.04 7.83
CA THR A 236 0.31 -14.78 8.34
C THR A 236 0.28 -13.91 9.60
N ARG A 237 1.06 -14.32 10.59
CA ARG A 237 1.25 -13.64 11.88
C ARG A 237 2.74 -13.47 12.16
N ILE A 238 3.05 -12.75 13.22
CA ILE A 238 4.42 -12.57 13.69
C ILE A 238 4.54 -13.22 15.05
N ILE A 239 5.56 -14.05 15.23
CA ILE A 239 5.97 -14.58 16.53
C ILE A 239 7.34 -14.02 16.89
N TYR A 240 7.52 -13.56 18.12
CA TYR A 240 8.77 -12.92 18.53
C TYR A 240 9.12 -13.17 19.99
N LYS A 241 10.41 -13.11 20.29
CA LYS A 241 10.99 -13.26 21.63
C LYS A 241 11.30 -11.89 22.21
N ASN A 242 10.83 -11.66 23.44
CA ASN A 242 11.17 -10.47 24.22
C ASN A 242 11.27 -10.84 25.71
N ASN A 243 12.34 -10.45 26.39
CA ASN A 243 12.56 -10.72 27.82
C ASN A 243 12.27 -12.20 28.21
N ASN A 244 12.85 -13.14 27.46
CA ASN A 244 12.67 -14.60 27.60
C ASN A 244 11.22 -15.10 27.50
N LYS A 245 10.31 -14.30 26.94
CA LYS A 245 8.91 -14.66 26.70
C LYS A 245 8.62 -14.67 25.21
N LEU A 246 7.69 -15.53 24.81
CA LEU A 246 7.23 -15.67 23.43
C LEU A 246 5.92 -14.92 23.25
N PHE A 247 5.84 -14.13 22.18
CA PHE A 247 4.68 -13.31 21.85
C PHE A 247 4.22 -13.58 20.44
N ILE A 248 2.91 -13.53 20.21
CA ILE A 248 2.33 -13.61 18.86
C ILE A 248 1.39 -12.44 18.64
N ILE A 249 1.49 -11.83 17.46
CA ILE A 249 0.58 -10.78 17.01
C ILE A 249 -0.01 -11.17 15.67
N ASP A 250 -1.32 -10.97 15.55
CA ASP A 250 -2.02 -11.03 14.29
C ASP A 250 -2.16 -9.61 13.72
N PRO A 251 -1.52 -9.29 12.58
CA PRO A 251 -1.57 -7.94 12.04
C PRO A 251 -2.95 -7.55 11.49
N TRP A 252 -3.90 -8.49 11.40
CA TRP A 252 -5.23 -8.29 10.82
C TRP A 252 -6.40 -8.53 11.80
N LYS A 253 -6.31 -9.56 12.66
CA LYS A 253 -7.36 -9.90 13.64
C LYS A 253 -7.11 -9.20 14.98
N LYS A 254 -8.18 -8.76 15.64
CA LYS A 254 -8.12 -8.17 17.00
C LYS A 254 -8.27 -9.22 18.12
N THR A 255 -8.65 -10.44 17.76
CA THR A 255 -9.00 -11.51 18.70
C THR A 255 -8.26 -12.79 18.33
N LYS A 256 -8.02 -13.63 19.34
CA LYS A 256 -7.36 -14.93 19.20
C LYS A 256 -8.32 -15.90 18.52
N ASP A 257 -7.94 -16.41 17.36
CA ASP A 257 -8.64 -17.56 16.75
C ASP A 257 -8.25 -18.89 17.40
N LYS A 258 -8.87 -19.97 16.93
CA LYS A 258 -8.63 -21.33 17.43
C LYS A 258 -7.16 -21.72 17.34
N GLY A 259 -6.50 -21.43 16.22
CA GLY A 259 -5.08 -21.76 16.02
C GLY A 259 -4.17 -21.03 17.01
N THR A 260 -4.40 -19.74 17.18
CA THR A 260 -3.68 -18.91 18.16
C THR A 260 -3.89 -19.43 19.59
N LYS A 261 -5.13 -19.82 19.96
CA LYS A 261 -5.41 -20.38 21.29
C LYS A 261 -4.66 -21.70 21.54
N ASN A 262 -4.57 -22.56 20.54
CA ASN A 262 -3.82 -23.81 20.66
C ASN A 262 -2.31 -23.54 20.85
N LEU A 263 -1.74 -22.63 20.06
CA LEU A 263 -0.33 -22.26 20.18
C LEU A 263 0.00 -21.64 21.55
N ILE A 264 -0.89 -20.80 22.09
CA ILE A 264 -0.77 -20.27 23.46
C ILE A 264 -0.71 -21.39 24.49
N LYS A 265 -1.55 -22.41 24.34
CA LYS A 265 -1.58 -23.56 25.25
C LYS A 265 -0.30 -24.40 25.14
N ASN A 266 0.20 -24.62 23.94
CA ASN A 266 1.32 -25.54 23.68
C ASN A 266 2.70 -24.92 23.96
N TYR A 267 2.83 -23.59 23.94
CA TYR A 267 4.12 -22.88 23.99
C TYR A 267 4.17 -21.70 24.95
N GLU A 268 3.15 -21.54 25.81
CA GLU A 268 3.03 -20.41 26.76
C GLU A 268 3.12 -19.02 26.10
N ILE A 269 2.65 -18.92 24.85
CA ILE A 269 2.72 -17.68 24.07
C ILE A 269 1.78 -16.61 24.64
N LYS A 270 2.22 -15.35 24.63
CA LYS A 270 1.37 -14.20 24.91
C LYS A 270 0.84 -13.58 23.62
N PHE A 271 -0.48 -13.50 23.48
CA PHE A 271 -1.10 -12.80 22.36
C PHE A 271 -1.09 -11.30 22.59
N ILE A 272 -0.58 -10.56 21.60
CA ILE A 272 -0.65 -9.11 21.53
C ILE A 272 -1.82 -8.71 20.64
N LYS A 273 -2.69 -7.87 21.18
CA LYS A 273 -3.78 -7.27 20.41
C LYS A 273 -3.20 -6.20 19.48
N ARG A 274 -3.55 -6.28 18.20
CA ARG A 274 -3.08 -5.28 17.22
C ARG A 274 -3.66 -3.90 17.46
N GLU A 275 -2.85 -2.91 17.09
CA GLU A 275 -3.36 -1.61 16.64
C GLU A 275 -3.59 -1.68 15.12
N LYS A 276 -4.54 -0.91 14.60
CA LYS A 276 -4.95 -1.04 13.20
C LYS A 276 -3.89 -0.38 12.29
N GLU A 277 -3.03 -1.18 11.69
CA GLU A 277 -1.97 -0.72 10.78
C GLU A 277 -2.36 -0.76 9.30
N GLN A 278 -3.20 -1.73 8.94
CA GLN A 278 -3.67 -1.94 7.58
C GLN A 278 -5.20 -1.80 7.52
N THR A 279 -5.69 -1.39 6.36
CA THR A 279 -7.12 -1.43 6.06
C THR A 279 -7.65 -2.86 6.04
N ILE A 280 -8.97 -3.01 5.94
CA ILE A 280 -9.59 -4.33 5.74
C ILE A 280 -9.21 -4.98 4.40
N GLU A 281 -8.72 -4.19 3.44
CA GLU A 281 -8.24 -4.65 2.15
C GLU A 281 -6.70 -4.72 2.11
N GLY A 282 -6.16 -5.82 1.55
CA GLY A 282 -4.73 -6.06 1.31
C GLY A 282 -4.21 -7.38 1.89
N SER A 283 -2.89 -7.56 1.96
CA SER A 283 -2.27 -8.86 2.36
C SER A 283 -1.72 -8.88 3.79
N CYS A 284 -2.20 -9.85 4.57
CA CYS A 284 -1.70 -10.17 5.91
C CYS A 284 -0.20 -10.50 5.92
N THR A 285 0.28 -11.21 4.89
CA THR A 285 1.70 -11.54 4.72
C THR A 285 2.55 -10.30 4.49
N ALA A 286 2.09 -9.36 3.65
CA ALA A 286 2.83 -8.14 3.37
C ALA A 286 2.97 -7.25 4.62
N ILE A 287 1.88 -7.03 5.36
CA ILE A 287 1.94 -6.23 6.59
C ILE A 287 2.74 -6.94 7.69
N ALA A 288 2.59 -8.26 7.84
CA ALA A 288 3.40 -9.04 8.77
C ALA A 288 4.90 -8.88 8.47
N PHE A 289 5.26 -8.89 7.18
CA PHE A 289 6.64 -8.73 6.77
C PHE A 289 7.15 -7.31 7.02
N ALA A 290 6.40 -6.28 6.64
CA ALA A 290 6.77 -4.88 6.89
C ALA A 290 6.95 -4.59 8.39
N ARG A 291 6.04 -5.09 9.23
CA ARG A 291 6.13 -4.96 10.68
C ARG A 291 7.34 -5.73 11.24
N SER A 292 7.63 -6.92 10.72
CA SER A 292 8.81 -7.69 11.12
C SER A 292 10.11 -6.95 10.78
N LEU A 293 10.21 -6.32 9.61
CA LEU A 293 11.36 -5.49 9.23
C LEU A 293 11.52 -4.27 10.16
N HIS A 294 10.40 -3.59 10.45
CA HIS A 294 10.40 -2.46 11.36
C HIS A 294 10.86 -2.85 12.77
N MET A 295 10.34 -3.94 13.32
CA MET A 295 10.74 -4.45 14.64
C MET A 295 12.18 -4.95 14.68
N ALA A 296 12.70 -5.49 13.58
CA ALA A 296 14.09 -5.93 13.53
C ALA A 296 15.06 -4.75 13.61
N ASP A 297 14.76 -3.65 12.91
CA ASP A 297 15.58 -2.44 12.99
C ASP A 297 15.39 -1.67 14.30
N LYS A 298 14.13 -1.39 14.67
CA LYS A 298 13.80 -0.50 15.79
C LYS A 298 13.77 -1.22 17.12
N GLY A 299 13.86 -2.55 17.14
CA GLY A 299 13.66 -3.38 18.31
C GLY A 299 12.22 -3.87 18.48
N VAL A 300 12.06 -5.03 19.11
CA VAL A 300 10.78 -5.73 19.28
C VAL A 300 9.78 -4.96 20.15
N ASP A 301 10.25 -4.06 21.02
CA ASP A 301 9.40 -3.21 21.86
C ASP A 301 8.60 -2.19 21.04
N ASN A 302 9.02 -1.91 19.81
CA ASN A 302 8.35 -1.00 18.89
C ASN A 302 7.18 -1.64 18.13
N ILE A 303 6.58 -2.72 18.67
CA ILE A 303 5.47 -3.44 18.03
C ILE A 303 4.24 -2.54 17.77
N HIS A 304 3.96 -1.58 18.67
CA HIS A 304 2.84 -0.65 18.55
C HIS A 304 3.19 0.68 17.87
N SER A 305 4.48 0.94 17.61
CA SER A 305 4.88 2.16 16.92
C SER A 305 4.36 2.17 15.47
N LYS A 306 4.16 3.34 14.87
CA LYS A 306 3.78 3.43 13.45
C LYS A 306 4.91 2.86 12.57
N ILE A 307 4.57 2.00 11.60
CA ILE A 307 5.56 1.51 10.62
C ILE A 307 6.04 2.68 9.75
N ASP A 308 7.33 2.96 9.77
CA ASP A 308 7.93 3.95 8.87
C ASP A 308 7.69 3.59 7.40
N TYR A 309 7.49 4.61 6.56
CA TYR A 309 7.21 4.43 5.14
C TYR A 309 8.31 3.67 4.40
N ASP A 310 9.54 3.80 4.86
CA ASP A 310 10.69 3.08 4.33
C ASP A 310 10.50 1.56 4.36
N TYR A 311 9.90 1.01 5.43
CA TYR A 311 9.65 -0.44 5.52
C TYR A 311 8.52 -0.89 4.62
N ILE A 312 7.50 -0.05 4.45
CA ILE A 312 6.41 -0.33 3.51
C ILE A 312 6.95 -0.41 2.08
N VAL A 313 7.78 0.57 1.70
CA VAL A 313 8.41 0.62 0.38
C VAL A 313 9.40 -0.52 0.20
N LEU A 314 10.21 -0.82 1.21
CA LEU A 314 11.16 -1.94 1.17
C LEU A 314 10.43 -3.28 0.99
N THR A 315 9.40 -3.54 1.78
CA THR A 315 8.54 -4.74 1.65
C THR A 315 7.95 -4.85 0.26
N ASP A 316 7.39 -3.75 -0.28
CA ASP A 316 6.84 -3.77 -1.62
C ASP A 316 7.91 -4.10 -2.67
N LYS A 317 9.07 -3.46 -2.63
CA LYS A 317 10.16 -3.74 -3.57
C LYS A 317 10.67 -5.18 -3.48
N LEU A 318 10.83 -5.71 -2.28
CA LEU A 318 11.28 -7.08 -2.05
C LEU A 318 10.29 -8.09 -2.63
N ILE A 319 9.00 -7.97 -2.27
CA ILE A 319 7.97 -8.84 -2.82
C ILE A 319 7.95 -8.71 -4.35
N SER A 320 7.98 -7.49 -4.90
CA SER A 320 8.00 -7.29 -6.37
C SER A 320 9.16 -8.00 -7.06
N LYS A 321 10.34 -8.04 -6.42
CA LYS A 321 11.55 -8.65 -6.97
C LYS A 321 11.54 -10.17 -6.94
N PHE A 322 10.93 -10.76 -5.92
CA PHE A 322 11.02 -12.20 -5.65
C PHE A 322 9.73 -12.99 -5.90
N ARG A 323 8.60 -12.33 -6.22
CA ARG A 323 7.28 -12.96 -6.39
C ARG A 323 7.16 -14.03 -7.49
N ASN A 324 8.15 -14.18 -8.36
CA ASN A 324 8.16 -15.15 -9.47
C ASN A 324 9.47 -15.96 -9.51
N LYS A 325 10.18 -16.07 -8.40
CA LYS A 325 11.41 -16.87 -8.24
C LYS A 325 11.18 -17.88 -7.13
#